data_AF-A0A7V6E9P2-F1
#
_entry.id   AF-A0A7V6E9P2-F1
#
_cell.length_a   1.000
_cell.length_b   1.000
_cell.length_c   1.000
_cell.angle_alpha   90.00
_cell.angle_beta   90.00
_cell.angle_gamma   90.00
#
_symmetry.space_group_name_H-M   'P 1'
#
loop_
_entity.id
_entity.type
_entity.pdbx_description
1 polymer ?
#
loop_
_entity_poly.entity_id
_entity_poly.type
_entity_poly.pdbx_seq_one_letter_code
_entity_poly.pdbx_strand_id
1 'polypeptide(L)'
;MLRATGFLQTLAALLVGGILLGKPVDISDVMSFKTITDVAKVKGARKIVVALQTWNGGKTFQTDLFVVGMDGSLGRLTTSGVGSFAVSSDGTRIAFTGQRQGVNGIFVMSLDGGEPELLIETLLDVDNLRWVKGRIYFTAFVLPECCSQLKCTADKLKAKEASGLIFDELYFRPWNFWRDGTRLALFYVDEKTKAINPAVCGHFDALPLPFGGKEDYDVKEDGTIVYASKKGENLALSTNSDIYLLREGSDEVRLTENKGADRSPKFSPDGKVIGFLSQKTPSFESDLWQLKIMSVDTRESFTVGQNLDNWVVDFAFSSDGKKVFLGVEEKGYISVYMAEARPLAPLVPLLSRSVHRFLTPTEDGLVYTKESFISPRELFTTSFDKKGKAVERKITALNDDVLKSLDLPIVDEVWYPVSGELEGRRKEVHAFIVRPKDTEEGKKYPLVVMIHGGPQGAWLNEMHPRWNPLGIVGHGFVVAMPNTTGSTGYGQDFVNKVSKDWGGACYKEIMAFLDY
;
A
#
# COMPACT_ATOMS: atom_id res chain seq x y z
N MET A 1 52.06 -59.95 -40.31
CA MET A 1 51.19 -60.31 -39.18
C MET A 1 51.50 -59.37 -38.03
N LEU A 2 50.75 -58.26 -37.93
CA LEU A 2 50.99 -57.18 -36.98
C LEU A 2 50.31 -57.46 -35.63
N ARG A 3 51.02 -57.11 -34.55
CA ARG A 3 50.57 -57.10 -33.16
C ARG A 3 49.51 -56.01 -32.94
N ALA A 4 48.45 -56.35 -32.20
CA ALA A 4 47.56 -55.40 -31.55
C ALA A 4 47.55 -55.71 -30.05
N THR A 5 48.04 -54.79 -29.23
CA THR A 5 47.88 -54.77 -27.78
C THR A 5 47.16 -53.48 -27.43
N GLY A 6 45.96 -53.61 -26.86
CA GLY A 6 45.08 -52.49 -26.51
C GLY A 6 45.61 -51.68 -25.32
N PHE A 7 45.45 -50.36 -25.43
CA PHE A 7 45.55 -49.42 -24.32
C PHE A 7 44.12 -49.00 -23.93
N LEU A 8 43.70 -49.33 -22.71
CA LEU A 8 42.60 -48.64 -22.04
C LEU A 8 43.12 -47.28 -21.56
N GLN A 9 42.52 -46.18 -22.04
CA GLN A 9 42.62 -44.89 -21.39
C GLN A 9 41.31 -44.62 -20.65
N THR A 10 41.37 -44.66 -19.33
CA THR A 10 40.35 -44.17 -18.42
C THR A 10 40.40 -42.63 -18.41
N LEU A 11 39.41 -41.97 -19.01
CA LEU A 11 39.21 -40.53 -18.82
C LEU A 11 38.55 -40.31 -17.44
N ALA A 12 39.32 -39.81 -16.49
CA ALA A 12 38.78 -39.26 -15.25
C ALA A 12 38.18 -37.87 -15.56
N ALA A 13 36.86 -37.75 -15.52
CA ALA A 13 36.18 -36.46 -15.55
C ALA A 13 36.35 -35.79 -14.17
N LEU A 14 37.19 -34.76 -14.10
CA LEU A 14 37.18 -33.83 -12.97
C LEU A 14 35.89 -33.00 -13.04
N LEU A 15 34.92 -33.34 -12.21
CA LEU A 15 33.83 -32.44 -11.81
C LEU A 15 34.43 -31.35 -10.93
N VAL A 16 34.88 -30.26 -11.54
CA VAL A 16 35.05 -28.99 -10.82
C VAL A 16 33.66 -28.47 -10.55
N GLY A 17 33.19 -28.64 -9.31
CA GLY A 17 32.00 -27.95 -8.81
C GLY A 17 32.27 -26.45 -8.83
N GLY A 18 31.93 -25.79 -9.95
CA GLY A 18 31.91 -24.35 -10.02
C GLY A 18 30.89 -23.83 -9.01
N ILE A 19 31.35 -23.02 -8.06
CA ILE A 19 30.47 -22.14 -7.30
C ILE A 19 29.80 -21.27 -8.36
N LEU A 20 28.49 -21.45 -8.57
CA LEU A 20 27.68 -20.50 -9.32
C LEU A 20 27.72 -19.19 -8.54
N LEU A 21 28.65 -18.31 -8.91
CA LEU A 21 28.68 -16.93 -8.42
C LEU A 21 27.44 -16.23 -8.99
N GLY A 22 26.72 -15.48 -8.14
CA GLY A 22 25.62 -14.65 -8.60
C GLY A 22 26.15 -13.59 -9.57
N LYS A 23 25.23 -12.93 -10.28
CA LYS A 23 25.58 -11.72 -11.04
C LYS A 23 25.27 -10.48 -10.19
N PRO A 24 26.01 -9.36 -10.36
CA PRO A 24 25.63 -8.09 -9.76
C PRO A 24 24.21 -7.67 -10.19
N VAL A 25 23.49 -7.00 -9.29
CA VAL A 25 22.12 -6.56 -9.55
C VAL A 25 22.09 -5.37 -10.51
N ASP A 26 21.30 -5.47 -11.58
CA ASP A 26 21.02 -4.38 -12.50
C ASP A 26 19.62 -3.77 -12.27
N ILE A 27 19.39 -2.55 -12.74
CA ILE A 27 18.05 -1.93 -12.68
C ILE A 27 16.99 -2.76 -13.41
N SER A 28 17.36 -3.45 -14.49
CA SER A 28 16.48 -4.35 -15.22
C SER A 28 16.04 -5.55 -14.37
N ASP A 29 16.90 -6.05 -13.47
CA ASP A 29 16.53 -7.09 -12.51
C ASP A 29 15.49 -6.56 -11.52
N VAL A 30 15.73 -5.38 -10.95
CA VAL A 30 14.81 -4.73 -9.99
C VAL A 30 13.44 -4.50 -10.62
N MET A 31 13.40 -4.02 -11.86
CA MET A 31 12.16 -3.79 -12.61
C MET A 31 11.44 -5.10 -12.95
N SER A 32 12.16 -6.21 -13.10
CA SER A 32 11.59 -7.53 -13.40
C SER A 32 10.93 -8.22 -12.21
N PHE A 33 11.19 -7.75 -10.98
CA PHE A 33 10.63 -8.35 -9.78
C PHE A 33 9.11 -8.29 -9.79
N LYS A 34 8.49 -9.42 -9.48
CA LYS A 34 7.04 -9.53 -9.34
C LYS A 34 6.66 -8.95 -7.98
N THR A 35 5.73 -8.01 -7.96
CA THR A 35 5.36 -7.29 -6.74
C THR A 35 3.86 -7.36 -6.48
N ILE A 36 3.47 -7.76 -5.28
CA ILE A 36 2.07 -7.73 -4.84
C ILE A 36 1.66 -6.27 -4.59
N THR A 37 0.51 -5.87 -5.12
CA THR A 37 0.02 -4.48 -5.09
C THR A 37 -1.34 -4.29 -4.41
N ASP A 38 -2.14 -5.35 -4.28
CA ASP A 38 -3.37 -5.38 -3.48
C ASP A 38 -3.68 -6.83 -3.10
N VAL A 39 -4.38 -7.02 -1.98
CA VAL A 39 -4.66 -8.30 -1.34
C VAL A 39 -6.12 -8.33 -0.86
N ALA A 40 -6.83 -9.41 -1.19
CA ALA A 40 -8.19 -9.63 -0.69
C ALA A 40 -8.37 -11.04 -0.12
N LYS A 41 -9.00 -11.12 1.05
CA LYS A 41 -9.40 -12.40 1.66
C LYS A 41 -10.56 -13.02 0.90
N VAL A 42 -10.51 -14.35 0.71
CA VAL A 42 -11.66 -15.13 0.28
C VAL A 42 -12.42 -15.63 1.52
N LYS A 43 -13.64 -15.14 1.74
CA LYS A 43 -14.44 -15.51 2.91
C LYS A 43 -14.77 -17.01 2.86
N GLY A 44 -14.64 -17.70 4.00
CA GLY A 44 -14.95 -19.13 4.11
C GLY A 44 -13.95 -20.08 3.43
N ALA A 45 -12.84 -19.57 2.86
CA ALA A 45 -11.83 -20.38 2.22
C ALA A 45 -10.43 -20.07 2.77
N ARG A 46 -9.54 -21.08 2.78
CA ARG A 46 -8.10 -20.91 3.05
C ARG A 46 -7.36 -20.43 1.80
N LYS A 47 -7.88 -19.37 1.16
CA LYS A 47 -7.37 -18.76 -0.08
C LYS A 47 -7.32 -17.23 0.04
N ILE A 48 -6.42 -16.60 -0.70
CA ILE A 48 -6.25 -15.15 -0.83
C ILE A 48 -6.19 -14.82 -2.31
N VAL A 49 -6.75 -13.69 -2.72
CA VAL A 49 -6.50 -13.13 -4.04
C VAL A 49 -5.47 -12.02 -3.93
N VAL A 50 -4.50 -12.01 -4.84
CA VAL A 50 -3.51 -10.93 -4.96
C VAL A 50 -3.51 -10.33 -6.35
N ALA A 51 -3.31 -9.01 -6.41
CA ALA A 51 -2.92 -8.32 -7.62
C ALA A 51 -1.39 -8.34 -7.74
N LEU A 52 -0.88 -9.03 -8.76
CA LEU A 52 0.54 -9.20 -9.01
C LEU A 52 0.97 -8.31 -10.19
N GLN A 53 1.81 -7.33 -9.89
CA GLN A 53 2.40 -6.44 -10.86
C GLN A 53 3.69 -7.04 -11.42
N THR A 54 3.85 -6.95 -12.74
CA THR A 54 5.00 -7.46 -13.48
C THR A 54 5.40 -6.50 -14.61
N TRP A 55 6.68 -6.49 -14.97
CA TRP A 55 7.18 -5.74 -16.11
C TRP A 55 7.75 -6.69 -17.16
N ASN A 56 7.36 -6.49 -18.42
CA ASN A 56 7.73 -7.35 -19.55
C ASN A 56 8.62 -6.62 -20.58
N GLY A 57 9.36 -5.59 -20.16
CA GLY A 57 10.22 -4.81 -21.04
C GLY A 57 9.56 -3.60 -21.72
N GLY A 58 8.25 -3.40 -21.51
CA GLY A 58 7.49 -2.28 -22.07
C GLY A 58 7.68 -0.95 -21.35
N LYS A 59 6.82 0.03 -21.66
CA LYS A 59 6.79 1.35 -20.97
C LYS A 59 5.97 1.35 -19.68
N THR A 60 5.16 0.32 -19.46
CA THR A 60 4.21 0.23 -18.35
C THR A 60 4.30 -1.13 -17.68
N PHE A 61 3.94 -1.18 -16.40
CA PHE A 61 3.70 -2.44 -15.72
C PHE A 61 2.35 -3.03 -16.14
N GLN A 62 2.24 -4.35 -16.07
CA GLN A 62 0.98 -5.09 -16.17
C GLN A 62 0.67 -5.73 -14.82
N THR A 63 -0.58 -5.60 -14.38
CA THR A 63 -1.09 -6.24 -13.17
C THR A 63 -2.06 -7.35 -13.56
N ASP A 64 -1.90 -8.55 -12.99
CA ASP A 64 -2.84 -9.65 -13.15
C ASP A 64 -3.24 -10.22 -11.78
N LEU A 65 -4.40 -10.87 -11.73
CA LEU A 65 -4.95 -11.46 -10.51
C LEU A 65 -4.54 -12.91 -10.36
N PHE A 66 -4.18 -13.29 -9.15
CA PHE A 66 -3.81 -14.65 -8.77
C PHE A 66 -4.56 -15.07 -7.52
N VAL A 67 -4.98 -16.32 -7.47
CA VAL A 67 -5.45 -16.98 -6.24
C VAL A 67 -4.28 -17.73 -5.60
N VAL A 68 -4.10 -17.53 -4.30
CA VAL A 68 -3.04 -18.10 -3.49
C VAL A 68 -3.67 -18.96 -2.40
N GLY A 69 -3.37 -20.25 -2.39
CA GLY A 69 -3.73 -21.13 -1.28
C GLY A 69 -2.82 -20.90 -0.08
N MET A 70 -3.34 -21.13 1.13
CA MET A 70 -2.50 -21.04 2.35
C MET A 70 -1.31 -22.02 2.32
N ASP A 71 -1.37 -23.09 1.53
CA ASP A 71 -0.28 -24.04 1.29
C ASP A 71 0.82 -23.52 0.35
N GLY A 72 0.64 -22.33 -0.24
CA GLY A 72 1.55 -21.74 -1.22
C GLY A 72 1.22 -22.07 -2.67
N SER A 73 0.14 -22.81 -2.94
CA SER A 73 -0.36 -23.00 -4.31
C SER A 73 -0.71 -21.66 -4.95
N LEU A 74 -0.34 -21.48 -6.21
CA LEU A 74 -0.53 -20.24 -6.96
C LEU A 74 -1.26 -20.52 -8.27
N GLY A 75 -2.47 -20.01 -8.41
CA GLY A 75 -3.28 -20.09 -9.63
C GLY A 75 -3.43 -18.71 -10.26
N ARG A 76 -3.14 -18.58 -11.56
CA ARG A 76 -3.37 -17.34 -12.31
C ARG A 76 -4.83 -17.25 -12.72
N LEU A 77 -5.48 -16.12 -12.46
CA LEU A 77 -6.88 -15.85 -12.83
C LEU A 77 -6.97 -15.03 -14.12
N THR A 78 -6.10 -14.03 -14.32
CA THR A 78 -6.15 -13.14 -15.49
C THR A 78 -4.83 -13.08 -16.24
N THR A 79 -4.89 -12.71 -17.53
CA THR A 79 -3.70 -12.63 -18.42
C THR A 79 -3.60 -11.33 -19.23
N SER A 80 -4.58 -10.43 -19.13
CA SER A 80 -4.73 -9.28 -20.03
C SER A 80 -4.76 -7.95 -19.28
N GLY A 81 -4.15 -7.87 -18.11
CA GLY A 81 -4.10 -6.65 -17.32
C GLY A 81 -5.42 -6.37 -16.59
N VAL A 82 -5.32 -5.90 -15.36
CA VAL A 82 -6.45 -5.44 -14.55
C VAL A 82 -6.12 -4.11 -13.87
N GLY A 83 -7.14 -3.32 -13.55
CA GLY A 83 -7.04 -2.19 -12.62
C GLY A 83 -7.42 -2.63 -11.21
N SER A 84 -8.56 -2.15 -10.73
CA SER A 84 -9.12 -2.46 -9.41
C SER A 84 -9.77 -3.84 -9.38
N PHE A 85 -9.86 -4.47 -8.20
CA PHE A 85 -10.63 -5.70 -8.02
C PHE A 85 -11.31 -5.83 -6.65
N ALA A 86 -12.33 -6.70 -6.60
CA ALA A 86 -13.03 -7.09 -5.39
C ALA A 86 -13.47 -8.56 -5.43
N VAL A 87 -13.44 -9.23 -4.28
CA VAL A 87 -13.93 -10.61 -4.10
C VAL A 87 -15.37 -10.57 -3.59
N SER A 88 -16.24 -11.43 -4.12
CA SER A 88 -17.65 -11.52 -3.71
C SER A 88 -17.81 -11.94 -2.24
N SER A 89 -18.89 -11.50 -1.58
CA SER A 89 -19.17 -11.81 -0.17
C SER A 89 -19.22 -13.30 0.16
N ASP A 90 -19.60 -14.14 -0.81
CA ASP A 90 -19.66 -15.60 -0.67
C ASP A 90 -18.33 -16.29 -1.00
N GLY A 91 -17.32 -15.55 -1.45
CA GLY A 91 -15.99 -16.07 -1.76
C GLY A 91 -15.92 -16.96 -3.00
N THR A 92 -16.89 -16.87 -3.92
CA THR A 92 -16.95 -17.73 -5.12
C THR A 92 -16.48 -17.02 -6.39
N ARG A 93 -16.54 -15.69 -6.43
CA ARG A 93 -16.29 -14.89 -7.63
C ARG A 93 -15.44 -13.65 -7.34
N ILE A 94 -14.95 -13.07 -8.42
CA ILE A 94 -14.14 -11.86 -8.42
C ILE A 94 -14.64 -10.90 -9.48
N ALA A 95 -14.69 -9.62 -9.14
CA ALA A 95 -14.95 -8.51 -10.04
C ALA A 95 -13.67 -7.71 -10.23
N PHE A 96 -13.40 -7.23 -11.43
CA PHE A 96 -12.24 -6.40 -11.71
C PHE A 96 -12.46 -5.44 -12.88
N THR A 97 -11.73 -4.34 -12.90
CA THR A 97 -11.74 -3.37 -14.01
C THR A 97 -10.67 -3.72 -15.04
N GLY A 98 -10.92 -3.44 -16.31
CA GLY A 98 -9.94 -3.64 -17.37
C GLY A 98 -10.53 -3.48 -18.76
N GLN A 99 -9.72 -3.83 -19.77
CA GLN A 99 -10.14 -3.82 -21.18
C GLN A 99 -10.10 -5.25 -21.74
N ARG A 100 -11.18 -5.71 -22.39
CA ARG A 100 -11.21 -6.98 -23.11
C ARG A 100 -11.91 -6.79 -24.45
N GLN A 101 -11.33 -7.31 -25.53
CA GLN A 101 -11.89 -7.22 -26.88
C GLN A 101 -12.28 -5.78 -27.28
N GLY A 102 -11.49 -4.79 -26.86
CA GLY A 102 -11.74 -3.36 -27.14
C GLY A 102 -12.76 -2.68 -26.22
N VAL A 103 -13.38 -3.39 -25.28
CA VAL A 103 -14.38 -2.85 -24.35
C VAL A 103 -13.76 -2.65 -22.97
N ASN A 104 -13.85 -1.43 -22.44
CA ASN A 104 -13.52 -1.12 -21.05
C ASN A 104 -14.74 -1.42 -20.17
N GLY A 105 -14.54 -2.06 -19.02
CA GLY A 105 -15.65 -2.38 -18.15
C GLY A 105 -15.26 -3.02 -16.84
N ILE A 106 -16.30 -3.34 -16.07
CA ILE A 106 -16.21 -4.24 -14.92
C ILE A 106 -16.52 -5.64 -15.43
N PHE A 107 -15.60 -6.56 -15.20
CA PHE A 107 -15.73 -7.97 -15.55
C PHE A 107 -15.89 -8.80 -14.28
N VAL A 108 -16.60 -9.92 -14.39
CA VAL A 108 -16.79 -10.89 -13.30
C VAL A 108 -16.35 -12.27 -13.79
N MET A 109 -15.73 -13.05 -12.90
CA MET A 109 -15.39 -14.45 -13.17
C MET A 109 -15.44 -15.31 -11.91
N SER A 110 -15.44 -16.64 -12.09
CA SER A 110 -15.26 -17.60 -11.01
C SER A 110 -13.85 -17.56 -10.44
N LEU A 111 -13.72 -17.72 -9.13
CA LEU A 111 -12.41 -17.87 -8.47
C LEU A 111 -11.74 -19.23 -8.75
N ASP A 112 -12.49 -20.22 -9.23
CA ASP A 112 -11.93 -21.50 -9.67
C ASP A 112 -11.43 -21.46 -11.13
N GLY A 113 -11.47 -20.29 -11.78
CA GLY A 113 -11.05 -20.08 -13.16
C GLY A 113 -12.21 -20.10 -14.15
N GLY A 114 -11.90 -19.79 -15.40
CA GLY A 114 -12.88 -19.61 -16.49
C GLY A 114 -12.67 -18.29 -17.22
N GLU A 115 -13.47 -18.04 -18.25
CA GLU A 115 -13.42 -16.78 -19.01
C GLU A 115 -14.16 -15.66 -18.26
N PRO A 116 -13.59 -14.45 -18.18
CA PRO A 116 -14.30 -13.30 -17.62
C PRO A 116 -15.49 -12.87 -18.46
N GLU A 117 -16.60 -12.59 -17.79
CA GLU A 117 -17.82 -12.07 -18.37
C GLU A 117 -17.93 -10.55 -18.14
N LEU A 118 -18.34 -9.80 -19.16
CA LEU A 118 -18.62 -8.38 -19.00
C LEU A 118 -19.88 -8.19 -18.14
N LEU A 119 -19.72 -7.57 -16.98
CA LEU A 119 -20.85 -7.16 -16.15
C LEU A 119 -21.46 -5.88 -16.73
N ILE A 120 -20.66 -4.83 -16.84
CA ILE A 120 -21.03 -3.54 -17.43
C ILE A 120 -19.87 -2.95 -18.23
N GLU A 121 -20.18 -2.30 -19.35
CA GLU A 121 -19.26 -1.38 -20.03
C GLU A 121 -19.17 -0.08 -19.24
N THR A 122 -17.96 0.48 -19.13
CA THR A 122 -17.72 1.74 -18.43
C THR A 122 -17.20 2.78 -19.41
N LEU A 123 -17.99 3.85 -19.60
CA LEU A 123 -17.66 4.97 -20.49
C LEU A 123 -16.66 5.97 -19.88
N LEU A 124 -16.29 5.74 -18.62
CA LEU A 124 -15.36 6.52 -17.81
C LEU A 124 -14.43 5.54 -17.09
N ASP A 125 -13.27 6.03 -16.66
CA ASP A 125 -12.40 5.24 -15.78
C ASP A 125 -13.08 5.03 -14.41
N VAL A 126 -13.04 3.79 -13.93
CA VAL A 126 -13.58 3.39 -12.64
C VAL A 126 -12.53 2.65 -11.81
N ASP A 127 -12.55 2.85 -10.50
CA ASP A 127 -11.59 2.26 -9.57
C ASP A 127 -12.21 2.01 -8.19
N ASN A 128 -11.38 1.63 -7.22
CA ASN A 128 -11.69 1.39 -5.82
C ASN A 128 -12.80 0.37 -5.61
N LEU A 129 -12.73 -0.77 -6.27
CA LEU A 129 -13.80 -1.77 -6.25
C LEU A 129 -13.98 -2.43 -4.87
N ARG A 130 -15.24 -2.62 -4.47
CA ARG A 130 -15.63 -3.41 -3.29
C ARG A 130 -16.93 -4.15 -3.55
N TRP A 131 -17.01 -5.44 -3.21
CA TRP A 131 -18.18 -6.27 -3.52
C TRP A 131 -18.87 -6.72 -2.23
N VAL A 132 -20.11 -6.29 -2.03
CA VAL A 132 -20.94 -6.65 -0.89
C VAL A 132 -22.35 -7.05 -1.33
N LYS A 133 -22.80 -8.26 -0.97
CA LYS A 133 -24.14 -8.83 -1.29
C LYS A 133 -24.65 -8.58 -2.71
N GLY A 134 -23.87 -8.94 -3.73
CA GLY A 134 -24.29 -8.79 -5.13
C GLY A 134 -24.26 -7.34 -5.64
N ARG A 135 -23.78 -6.37 -4.86
CA ARG A 135 -23.48 -5.01 -5.31
C ARG A 135 -21.97 -4.81 -5.38
N ILE A 136 -21.47 -4.31 -6.51
CA ILE A 136 -20.08 -3.93 -6.69
C ILE A 136 -20.00 -2.41 -6.64
N TYR A 137 -19.43 -1.88 -5.56
CA TYR A 137 -19.16 -0.47 -5.36
C TYR A 137 -17.89 -0.06 -6.09
N PHE A 138 -17.88 1.13 -6.64
CA PHE A 138 -16.74 1.69 -7.38
C PHE A 138 -16.81 3.21 -7.40
N THR A 139 -15.68 3.86 -7.64
CA THR A 139 -15.61 5.31 -7.81
C THR A 139 -15.40 5.70 -9.27
N ALA A 140 -15.96 6.83 -9.68
CA ALA A 140 -15.76 7.43 -10.99
C ALA A 140 -15.78 8.97 -10.90
N PHE A 141 -14.98 9.66 -11.71
CA PHE A 141 -15.09 11.11 -11.86
C PHE A 141 -16.30 11.46 -12.74
N VAL A 142 -17.27 12.19 -12.20
CA VAL A 142 -18.51 12.57 -12.89
C VAL A 142 -18.81 14.06 -12.75
N LEU A 143 -19.51 14.63 -13.72
CA LEU A 143 -20.09 15.96 -13.54
C LEU A 143 -21.18 15.88 -12.47
N PRO A 144 -21.24 16.80 -11.48
CA PRO A 144 -22.22 16.76 -10.39
C PRO A 144 -23.67 16.66 -10.85
N GLU A 145 -24.03 17.26 -11.99
CA GLU A 145 -25.38 17.17 -12.55
C GLU A 145 -25.67 15.84 -13.28
N CYS A 146 -24.67 14.97 -13.43
CA CYS A 146 -24.76 13.67 -14.11
C CYS A 146 -24.72 12.48 -13.13
N CYS A 147 -24.98 12.71 -11.83
CA CYS A 147 -24.94 11.64 -10.81
C CYS A 147 -25.83 10.43 -11.11
N SER A 148 -26.88 10.56 -11.92
CA SER A 148 -27.77 9.43 -12.22
C SER A 148 -27.19 8.48 -13.28
N GLN A 149 -26.28 8.92 -14.15
CA GLN A 149 -25.84 8.16 -15.32
C GLN A 149 -24.41 8.54 -15.77
N LEU A 150 -23.49 7.58 -15.77
CA LEU A 150 -22.10 7.80 -16.24
C LEU A 150 -22.03 8.33 -17.67
N LYS A 151 -22.97 7.88 -18.53
CA LYS A 151 -23.08 8.32 -19.93
C LYS A 151 -23.27 9.83 -20.08
N CYS A 152 -24.02 10.47 -19.18
CA CYS A 152 -24.22 11.92 -19.19
C CYS A 152 -22.89 12.67 -19.10
N THR A 153 -22.00 12.24 -18.19
CA THR A 153 -20.65 12.82 -18.07
C THR A 153 -19.83 12.54 -19.32
N ALA A 154 -19.77 11.28 -19.79
CA ALA A 154 -18.97 10.90 -20.94
C ALA A 154 -19.34 11.69 -22.21
N ASP A 155 -20.65 11.81 -22.49
CA ASP A 155 -21.15 12.56 -23.64
C ASP A 155 -20.81 14.05 -23.54
N LYS A 156 -20.98 14.66 -22.36
CA LYS A 156 -20.65 16.07 -22.13
C LYS A 156 -19.15 16.35 -22.24
N LEU A 157 -18.30 15.50 -21.68
CA LEU A 157 -16.85 15.66 -21.78
C LEU A 157 -16.36 15.49 -23.23
N LYS A 158 -16.94 14.55 -23.98
CA LYS A 158 -16.62 14.37 -25.40
C LYS A 158 -17.09 15.54 -26.27
N ALA A 159 -18.23 16.16 -25.94
CA ALA A 159 -18.78 17.30 -26.66
C ALA A 159 -18.06 18.63 -26.36
N LYS A 160 -17.18 18.68 -25.35
CA LYS A 160 -16.37 19.87 -25.06
C LYS A 160 -15.30 20.06 -26.13
N GLU A 161 -15.63 20.84 -27.16
CA GLU A 161 -14.64 21.45 -28.04
C GLU A 161 -14.13 22.75 -27.39
N ALA A 162 -13.03 22.67 -26.65
CA ALA A 162 -12.42 23.83 -26.01
C ALA A 162 -10.94 23.93 -26.35
N SER A 163 -10.47 25.13 -26.72
CA SER A 163 -9.06 25.43 -26.94
C SER A 163 -8.31 25.77 -25.64
N GLY A 164 -8.98 25.75 -24.48
CA GLY A 164 -8.42 26.07 -23.17
C GLY A 164 -9.37 25.74 -22.02
N LEU A 165 -8.82 25.71 -20.80
CA LEU A 165 -9.55 25.50 -19.55
C LEU A 165 -9.58 26.81 -18.76
N ILE A 166 -10.73 27.15 -18.17
CA ILE A 166 -10.89 28.28 -17.25
C ILE A 166 -11.04 27.70 -15.84
N PHE A 167 -10.27 28.22 -14.91
CA PHE A 167 -10.30 27.85 -13.50
C PHE A 167 -10.53 29.10 -12.66
N ASP A 168 -11.62 29.11 -11.92
CA ASP A 168 -12.03 30.19 -11.01
C ASP A 168 -11.89 29.78 -9.53
N GLU A 169 -11.50 28.54 -9.25
CA GLU A 169 -11.19 28.00 -7.92
C GLU A 169 -9.78 27.39 -7.83
N LEU A 170 -9.17 27.44 -6.64
CA LEU A 170 -7.91 26.73 -6.35
C LEU A 170 -8.14 25.21 -6.30
N TYR A 171 -7.02 24.47 -6.21
CA TYR A 171 -7.02 23.01 -6.26
C TYR A 171 -7.51 22.44 -7.61
N PHE A 172 -7.29 23.20 -8.69
CA PHE A 172 -7.67 22.85 -10.06
C PHE A 172 -6.80 21.77 -10.71
N ARG A 173 -5.66 21.45 -10.13
CA ARG A 173 -4.75 20.39 -10.61
C ARG A 173 -4.23 19.54 -9.44
N PRO A 174 -5.05 18.65 -8.88
CA PRO A 174 -4.58 17.68 -7.90
C PRO A 174 -3.56 16.73 -8.55
N TRP A 175 -2.31 16.82 -8.11
CA TRP A 175 -1.21 15.95 -8.53
C TRP A 175 -0.93 15.99 -10.04
N ASN A 176 -1.40 14.99 -10.78
CA ASN A 176 -1.09 14.77 -12.19
C ASN A 176 -2.28 14.97 -13.13
N PHE A 177 -3.47 15.33 -12.64
CA PHE A 177 -4.65 15.55 -13.48
C PHE A 177 -5.25 16.95 -13.28
N TRP A 178 -5.91 17.45 -14.32
CA TRP A 178 -6.63 18.73 -14.31
C TRP A 178 -8.09 18.47 -14.00
N ARG A 179 -8.71 19.31 -13.16
CA ARG A 179 -10.15 19.27 -12.94
C ARG A 179 -10.85 19.79 -14.19
N ASP A 180 -11.81 19.06 -14.70
CA ASP A 180 -12.61 19.44 -15.88
C ASP A 180 -14.08 19.75 -15.52
N GLY A 181 -14.31 20.03 -14.23
CA GLY A 181 -15.62 20.19 -13.61
C GLY A 181 -16.15 18.92 -12.95
N THR A 182 -15.52 17.77 -13.18
CA THR A 182 -15.90 16.52 -12.52
C THR A 182 -15.57 16.52 -11.01
N ARG A 183 -16.28 15.66 -10.28
CA ARG A 183 -16.09 15.31 -8.88
C ARG A 183 -16.01 13.78 -8.76
N LEU A 184 -15.16 13.28 -7.88
CA LEU A 184 -15.09 11.85 -7.60
C LEU A 184 -16.38 11.42 -6.89
N ALA A 185 -17.15 10.50 -7.46
CA ALA A 185 -18.37 9.99 -6.86
C ALA A 185 -18.28 8.48 -6.61
N LEU A 186 -19.02 7.99 -5.62
CA LEU A 186 -19.17 6.57 -5.30
C LEU A 186 -20.49 6.05 -5.89
N PHE A 187 -20.40 4.95 -6.61
CA PHE A 187 -21.51 4.24 -7.23
C PHE A 187 -21.53 2.79 -6.76
N TYR A 188 -22.62 2.09 -7.07
CA TYR A 188 -22.62 0.64 -7.15
C TYR A 188 -23.35 0.15 -8.39
N VAL A 189 -22.91 -1.00 -8.90
CA VAL A 189 -23.67 -1.80 -9.86
C VAL A 189 -24.30 -2.99 -9.14
N ASP A 190 -25.61 -3.19 -9.33
CA ASP A 190 -26.29 -4.41 -8.91
C ASP A 190 -26.01 -5.51 -9.93
N GLU A 191 -25.48 -6.63 -9.47
CA GLU A 191 -25.01 -7.69 -10.35
C GLU A 191 -26.12 -8.31 -11.21
N LYS A 192 -27.33 -8.48 -10.64
CA LYS A 192 -28.42 -9.20 -11.30
C LYS A 192 -29.09 -8.33 -12.35
N THR A 193 -29.37 -7.09 -11.98
CA THR A 193 -30.06 -6.12 -12.83
C THR A 193 -29.11 -5.36 -13.75
N LYS A 194 -27.80 -5.38 -13.45
CA LYS A 194 -26.76 -4.58 -14.10
C LYS A 194 -27.00 -3.06 -13.99
N ALA A 195 -27.88 -2.63 -13.09
CA ALA A 195 -28.21 -1.23 -12.88
C ALA A 195 -27.10 -0.53 -12.09
N ILE A 196 -26.64 0.61 -12.61
CA ILE A 196 -25.68 1.50 -11.94
C ILE A 196 -26.47 2.54 -11.14
N ASN A 197 -26.15 2.68 -9.86
CA ASN A 197 -26.83 3.60 -8.96
C ASN A 197 -25.79 4.47 -8.24
N PRO A 198 -26.03 5.78 -8.08
CA PRO A 198 -25.19 6.61 -7.23
C PRO A 198 -25.38 6.23 -5.76
N ALA A 199 -24.27 6.08 -5.03
CA ALA A 199 -24.27 5.96 -3.59
C ALA A 199 -23.96 7.31 -2.93
N VAL A 200 -22.88 7.96 -3.36
CA VAL A 200 -22.44 9.27 -2.86
C VAL A 200 -22.00 10.12 -4.04
N CYS A 201 -22.75 11.16 -4.36
CA CYS A 201 -22.45 12.02 -5.50
C CYS A 201 -22.99 13.44 -5.25
N GLY A 202 -22.26 14.46 -5.72
CA GLY A 202 -22.65 15.86 -5.60
C GLY A 202 -21.52 16.81 -5.98
N HIS A 203 -21.64 18.08 -5.56
CA HIS A 203 -20.62 19.11 -5.77
C HIS A 203 -19.42 19.00 -4.80
N PHE A 204 -19.00 17.78 -4.48
CA PHE A 204 -17.91 17.44 -3.58
C PHE A 204 -17.32 16.09 -4.01
N ASP A 205 -16.07 15.83 -3.62
CA ASP A 205 -15.43 14.53 -3.86
C ASP A 205 -15.81 13.54 -2.74
N ALA A 206 -16.34 12.38 -3.13
CA ALA A 206 -16.79 11.33 -2.22
C ALA A 206 -15.65 10.76 -1.39
N LEU A 207 -14.40 10.77 -1.89
CA LEU A 207 -13.20 10.38 -1.15
C LEU A 207 -12.17 11.53 -1.16
N PRO A 208 -11.28 11.63 -0.16
CA PRO A 208 -10.36 12.76 -0.05
C PRO A 208 -9.26 12.72 -1.13
N LEU A 209 -9.20 13.73 -2.00
CA LEU A 209 -8.10 13.88 -2.96
C LEU A 209 -6.84 14.50 -2.30
N PRO A 210 -5.62 14.24 -2.83
CA PRO A 210 -5.31 13.52 -4.07
C PRO A 210 -5.08 12.02 -3.89
N PHE A 211 -5.08 11.52 -2.65
CA PHE A 211 -4.67 10.16 -2.34
C PHE A 211 -5.82 9.15 -2.26
N GLY A 212 -7.05 9.61 -2.06
CA GLY A 212 -8.17 8.77 -1.63
C GLY A 212 -8.39 7.53 -2.48
N GLY A 213 -8.71 6.44 -1.80
CA GLY A 213 -8.77 5.10 -2.41
C GLY A 213 -9.78 4.18 -1.73
N LYS A 214 -9.70 2.88 -2.05
CA LYS A 214 -10.55 1.81 -1.53
C LYS A 214 -10.54 1.72 0.00
N GLU A 215 -9.49 2.20 0.65
CA GLU A 215 -9.36 2.30 2.10
C GLU A 215 -10.24 3.37 2.72
N ASP A 216 -10.61 4.43 1.99
CA ASP A 216 -11.38 5.57 2.50
C ASP A 216 -12.90 5.33 2.52
N TYR A 217 -13.35 4.10 2.24
CA TYR A 217 -14.71 3.69 2.50
C TYR A 217 -14.84 2.19 2.84
N ASP A 218 -15.90 1.87 3.57
CA ASP A 218 -16.28 0.50 3.92
C ASP A 218 -17.81 0.36 3.81
N VAL A 219 -18.26 -0.85 3.53
CA VAL A 219 -19.67 -1.16 3.31
C VAL A 219 -20.05 -2.41 4.10
N LYS A 220 -21.11 -2.30 4.91
CA LYS A 220 -21.71 -3.43 5.61
C LYS A 220 -22.54 -4.29 4.65
N GLU A 221 -22.75 -5.53 5.08
CA GLU A 221 -23.64 -6.50 4.44
C GLU A 221 -25.09 -5.98 4.26
N ASP A 222 -25.55 -4.99 5.03
CA ASP A 222 -26.87 -4.36 4.88
C ASP A 222 -26.89 -3.18 3.88
N GLY A 223 -25.77 -2.86 3.24
CA GLY A 223 -25.64 -1.71 2.33
C GLY A 223 -25.32 -0.39 3.01
N THR A 224 -25.17 -0.34 4.35
CA THR A 224 -24.68 0.87 5.03
C THR A 224 -23.24 1.15 4.62
N ILE A 225 -22.96 2.39 4.26
CA ILE A 225 -21.63 2.86 3.85
C ILE A 225 -21.06 3.76 4.96
N VAL A 226 -19.78 3.60 5.26
CA VAL A 226 -18.98 4.61 5.96
C VAL A 226 -17.87 5.07 5.03
N TYR A 227 -17.61 6.38 4.97
CA TYR A 227 -16.60 6.92 4.07
C TYR A 227 -16.00 8.23 4.59
N ALA A 228 -14.79 8.57 4.17
CA ALA A 228 -14.14 9.85 4.50
C ALA A 228 -14.34 10.87 3.37
N SER A 229 -14.60 12.14 3.68
CA SER A 229 -14.70 13.19 2.66
C SER A 229 -14.34 14.58 3.19
N LYS A 230 -13.81 15.43 2.30
CA LYS A 230 -13.57 16.87 2.55
C LYS A 230 -14.82 17.73 2.25
N LYS A 231 -16.02 17.17 2.38
CA LYS A 231 -17.27 17.86 2.06
C LYS A 231 -17.41 19.13 2.89
N GLY A 232 -17.72 20.24 2.22
CA GLY A 232 -17.90 21.56 2.85
C GLY A 232 -16.61 22.30 3.18
N GLU A 233 -15.44 21.74 2.85
CA GLU A 233 -14.13 22.34 3.11
C GLU A 233 -13.57 23.04 1.88
N ASN A 234 -12.70 24.03 2.09
CA ASN A 234 -11.87 24.57 1.01
C ASN A 234 -10.74 23.58 0.71
N LEU A 235 -10.86 22.86 -0.41
CA LEU A 235 -9.92 21.80 -0.80
C LEU A 235 -8.45 22.26 -0.90
N ALA A 236 -8.20 23.55 -1.16
CA ALA A 236 -6.86 24.10 -1.31
C ALA A 236 -6.20 24.50 0.03
N LEU A 237 -7.00 24.77 1.06
CA LEU A 237 -6.52 25.36 2.32
C LEU A 237 -6.71 24.44 3.53
N SER A 238 -7.63 23.48 3.41
CA SER A 238 -8.03 22.60 4.51
C SER A 238 -7.51 21.19 4.31
N THR A 239 -6.92 20.65 5.37
CA THR A 239 -6.62 19.22 5.47
C THR A 239 -7.79 18.43 6.05
N ASN A 240 -8.83 19.12 6.57
CA ASN A 240 -9.95 18.48 7.22
C ASN A 240 -10.67 17.52 6.26
N SER A 241 -10.90 16.30 6.76
CA SER A 241 -11.82 15.33 6.20
C SER A 241 -12.55 14.68 7.36
N ASP A 242 -13.85 14.46 7.21
CA ASP A 242 -14.67 13.84 8.24
C ASP A 242 -15.17 12.48 7.78
N ILE A 243 -15.55 11.66 8.76
CA ILE A 243 -16.20 10.37 8.52
C ILE A 243 -17.71 10.58 8.42
N TYR A 244 -18.30 10.08 7.33
CA TYR A 244 -19.73 10.12 7.04
C TYR A 244 -20.29 8.71 7.02
N LEU A 245 -21.56 8.56 7.44
CA LEU A 245 -22.30 7.32 7.41
C LEU A 245 -23.60 7.50 6.63
N LEU A 246 -23.85 6.58 5.70
CA LEU A 246 -25.03 6.58 4.84
C LEU A 246 -25.76 5.24 4.97
N ARG A 247 -27.04 5.28 5.30
CA ARG A 247 -27.95 4.11 5.27
C ARG A 247 -28.89 4.27 4.08
N GLU A 248 -29.20 3.16 3.41
CA GLU A 248 -30.14 3.16 2.28
C GLU A 248 -31.50 3.74 2.71
N GLY A 249 -32.01 4.71 1.94
CA GLY A 249 -33.27 5.40 2.23
C GLY A 249 -33.24 6.37 3.42
N SER A 250 -32.07 6.68 3.98
CA SER A 250 -31.91 7.67 5.06
C SER A 250 -31.01 8.83 4.63
N ASP A 251 -31.12 9.95 5.34
CA ASP A 251 -30.17 11.04 5.21
C ASP A 251 -28.78 10.61 5.69
N GLU A 252 -27.76 11.18 5.05
CA GLU A 252 -26.38 11.03 5.46
C GLU A 252 -26.12 11.69 6.82
N VAL A 253 -25.27 11.05 7.62
CA VAL A 253 -24.87 11.54 8.94
C VAL A 253 -23.35 11.76 8.97
N ARG A 254 -22.92 12.98 9.29
CA ARG A 254 -21.53 13.28 9.66
C ARG A 254 -21.25 12.73 11.06
N LEU A 255 -20.28 11.83 11.17
CA LEU A 255 -19.92 11.16 12.44
C LEU A 255 -18.82 11.89 13.22
N THR A 256 -17.87 12.51 12.53
CA THR A 256 -16.78 13.26 13.16
C THR A 256 -16.88 14.76 12.89
N GLU A 257 -16.37 15.57 13.82
CA GLU A 257 -16.32 17.04 13.73
C GLU A 257 -14.90 17.57 14.00
N ASN A 258 -13.90 16.70 13.81
CA ASN A 258 -12.49 17.03 13.95
C ASN A 258 -12.10 18.16 12.98
N LYS A 259 -11.07 18.92 13.33
CA LYS A 259 -10.52 19.97 12.44
C LYS A 259 -9.27 19.50 11.69
N GLY A 260 -8.61 18.46 12.18
CA GLY A 260 -7.63 17.71 11.40
C GLY A 260 -8.29 16.69 10.47
N ALA A 261 -7.51 15.81 9.85
CA ALA A 261 -8.02 14.82 8.91
C ALA A 261 -8.43 13.52 9.60
N ASP A 262 -9.66 13.06 9.38
CA ASP A 262 -10.11 11.69 9.65
C ASP A 262 -10.25 10.90 8.34
N ARG A 263 -9.66 9.71 8.26
CA ARG A 263 -9.56 8.90 7.04
C ARG A 263 -9.62 7.40 7.29
N SER A 264 -9.75 6.65 6.20
CA SER A 264 -9.69 5.20 6.17
C SER A 264 -10.66 4.46 7.12
N PRO A 265 -11.96 4.80 7.15
CA PRO A 265 -12.90 4.18 8.07
C PRO A 265 -13.14 2.71 7.72
N LYS A 266 -13.18 1.83 8.73
CA LYS A 266 -13.53 0.41 8.60
C LYS A 266 -14.51 0.02 9.70
N PHE A 267 -15.55 -0.75 9.34
CA PHE A 267 -16.45 -1.34 10.32
C PHE A 267 -15.74 -2.47 11.08
N SER A 268 -16.08 -2.64 12.37
CA SER A 268 -15.82 -3.91 13.06
C SER A 268 -16.61 -5.05 12.39
N PRO A 269 -16.21 -6.32 12.55
CA PRO A 269 -16.94 -7.45 11.98
C PRO A 269 -18.42 -7.53 12.39
N ASP A 270 -18.78 -7.05 13.57
CA ASP A 270 -20.16 -6.97 14.06
C ASP A 270 -20.88 -5.65 13.68
N GLY A 271 -20.17 -4.71 13.05
CA GLY A 271 -20.68 -3.43 12.59
C GLY A 271 -21.06 -2.42 13.69
N LYS A 272 -20.71 -2.69 14.96
CA LYS A 272 -21.07 -1.83 16.10
C LYS A 272 -20.11 -0.67 16.31
N VAL A 273 -18.87 -0.81 15.88
CA VAL A 273 -17.86 0.24 15.96
C VAL A 273 -17.22 0.49 14.59
N ILE A 274 -16.64 1.68 14.44
CA ILE A 274 -15.85 2.08 13.29
C ILE A 274 -14.43 2.39 13.79
N GLY A 275 -13.42 1.77 13.18
CA GLY A 275 -12.03 2.19 13.30
C GLY A 275 -11.69 3.19 12.19
N PHE A 276 -10.89 4.21 12.48
CA PHE A 276 -10.42 5.18 11.47
C PHE A 276 -9.11 5.83 11.91
N LEU A 277 -8.32 6.31 10.95
CA LEU A 277 -7.10 7.06 11.20
C LEU A 277 -7.42 8.55 11.37
N SER A 278 -6.79 9.22 12.33
CA SER A 278 -7.11 10.60 12.71
C SER A 278 -5.85 11.43 12.97
N GLN A 279 -5.81 12.63 12.42
CA GLN A 279 -4.88 13.72 12.75
C GLN A 279 -5.62 14.79 13.54
N LYS A 280 -4.97 15.48 14.48
CA LYS A 280 -5.61 16.50 15.33
C LYS A 280 -5.44 17.94 14.83
N THR A 281 -4.40 18.19 14.04
CA THR A 281 -3.92 19.54 13.74
C THR A 281 -4.46 20.01 12.38
N PRO A 282 -5.31 21.05 12.34
CA PRO A 282 -5.82 21.58 11.07
C PRO A 282 -4.71 22.16 10.21
N SER A 283 -4.85 22.01 8.89
CA SER A 283 -3.93 22.53 7.87
C SER A 283 -2.49 22.02 7.96
N PHE A 284 -2.21 21.00 8.78
CA PHE A 284 -0.90 20.39 8.91
C PHE A 284 -0.94 18.92 8.45
N GLU A 285 -0.65 18.70 7.16
CA GLU A 285 -0.71 17.36 6.53
C GLU A 285 0.23 16.33 7.17
N SER A 286 1.27 16.80 7.87
CA SER A 286 2.28 15.95 8.51
C SER A 286 2.06 15.76 10.02
N ASP A 287 0.83 15.97 10.51
CA ASP A 287 0.48 15.63 11.89
C ASP A 287 0.47 14.11 12.13
N LEU A 288 0.54 13.73 13.40
CA LEU A 288 0.57 12.32 13.82
C LEU A 288 -0.74 11.60 13.46
N TRP A 289 -0.63 10.55 12.65
CA TRP A 289 -1.74 9.63 12.39
C TRP A 289 -1.92 8.65 13.54
N GLN A 290 -3.11 8.67 14.16
CA GLN A 290 -3.48 7.77 15.24
C GLN A 290 -4.75 6.97 14.88
N LEU A 291 -4.82 5.72 15.34
CA LEU A 291 -6.04 4.91 15.22
C LEU A 291 -7.05 5.32 16.31
N LYS A 292 -8.26 5.70 15.88
CA LYS A 292 -9.43 5.86 16.75
C LYS A 292 -10.44 4.75 16.51
N ILE A 293 -11.16 4.37 17.56
CA ILE A 293 -12.33 3.48 17.49
C ILE A 293 -13.52 4.25 18.05
N MET A 294 -14.64 4.26 17.32
CA MET A 294 -15.87 4.97 17.64
C MET A 294 -17.07 4.03 17.63
N SER A 295 -17.96 4.17 18.63
CA SER A 295 -19.29 3.55 18.65
C SER A 295 -20.19 4.16 17.57
N VAL A 296 -20.82 3.31 16.74
CA VAL A 296 -21.75 3.78 15.69
C VAL A 296 -22.98 4.47 16.30
N ASP A 297 -23.45 3.99 17.47
CA ASP A 297 -24.69 4.46 18.07
C ASP A 297 -24.46 5.67 18.99
N THR A 298 -23.44 5.62 19.86
CA THR A 298 -23.20 6.67 20.87
C THR A 298 -22.22 7.75 20.40
N ARG A 299 -21.45 7.48 19.33
CA ARG A 299 -20.34 8.32 18.84
C ARG A 299 -19.19 8.53 19.84
N GLU A 300 -19.23 7.86 20.98
CA GLU A 300 -18.10 7.82 21.91
C GLU A 300 -16.91 7.17 21.22
N SER A 301 -15.72 7.76 21.41
CA SER A 301 -14.50 7.28 20.77
C SER A 301 -13.30 7.31 21.70
N PHE A 302 -12.31 6.48 21.39
CA PHE A 302 -11.01 6.45 22.08
C PHE A 302 -9.88 6.22 21.08
N THR A 303 -8.69 6.68 21.44
CA THR A 303 -7.46 6.43 20.67
C THR A 303 -6.81 5.14 21.14
N VAL A 304 -6.46 4.26 20.19
CA VAL A 304 -5.69 3.05 20.45
C VAL A 304 -4.22 3.41 20.56
N GLY A 305 -3.54 2.98 21.62
CA GLY A 305 -2.12 3.31 21.83
C GLY A 305 -1.88 4.80 22.05
N GLN A 306 -2.55 5.40 23.03
CA GLN A 306 -2.52 6.85 23.30
C GLN A 306 -1.12 7.48 23.40
N ASN A 307 -0.12 6.72 23.85
CA ASN A 307 1.27 7.17 24.01
C ASN A 307 2.16 6.83 22.80
N LEU A 308 1.59 6.28 21.72
CA LEU A 308 2.32 6.00 20.50
C LEU A 308 2.62 7.32 19.80
N ASP A 309 3.91 7.65 19.68
CA ASP A 309 4.42 8.88 19.04
C ASP A 309 4.87 8.65 17.60
N ASN A 310 4.47 7.54 17.00
CA ASN A 310 4.78 7.15 15.63
C ASN A 310 3.49 6.92 14.84
N TRP A 311 3.57 7.16 13.54
CA TRP A 311 2.40 7.12 12.66
C TRP A 311 1.84 5.70 12.54
N VAL A 312 0.53 5.58 12.74
CA VAL A 312 -0.23 4.40 12.34
C VAL A 312 -0.60 4.57 10.86
N VAL A 313 -0.17 3.64 10.01
CA VAL A 313 -0.31 3.73 8.54
C VAL A 313 -1.23 2.66 7.96
N ASP A 314 -1.56 1.61 8.73
CA ASP A 314 -2.56 0.61 8.37
C ASP A 314 -3.19 0.04 9.66
N PHE A 315 -4.40 -0.49 9.57
CA PHE A 315 -5.02 -1.23 10.65
C PHE A 315 -6.06 -2.24 10.15
N ALA A 316 -6.33 -3.24 10.98
CA ALA A 316 -7.42 -4.19 10.78
C ALA A 316 -7.99 -4.69 12.11
N PHE A 317 -9.30 -4.90 12.18
CA PHE A 317 -9.92 -5.64 13.28
C PHE A 317 -9.61 -7.13 13.16
N SER A 318 -9.47 -7.84 14.29
CA SER A 318 -9.50 -9.30 14.29
C SER A 318 -10.85 -9.82 13.80
N SER A 319 -10.90 -11.06 13.32
CA SER A 319 -12.13 -11.67 12.78
C SER A 319 -13.30 -11.67 13.79
N ASP A 320 -13.01 -11.67 15.10
CA ASP A 320 -14.00 -11.60 16.18
C ASP A 320 -14.27 -10.17 16.69
N GLY A 321 -13.59 -9.16 16.14
CA GLY A 321 -13.73 -7.74 16.52
C GLY A 321 -13.14 -7.35 17.88
N LYS A 322 -12.56 -8.30 18.64
CA LYS A 322 -12.07 -8.03 20.00
C LYS A 322 -10.70 -7.36 20.04
N LYS A 323 -9.94 -7.45 18.95
CA LYS A 323 -8.59 -6.91 18.83
C LYS A 323 -8.47 -6.07 17.57
N VAL A 324 -7.45 -5.23 17.58
CA VAL A 324 -6.98 -4.48 16.41
C VAL A 324 -5.50 -4.74 16.18
N PHE A 325 -5.13 -4.86 14.93
CA PHE A 325 -3.75 -4.88 14.45
C PHE A 325 -3.44 -3.52 13.84
N LEU A 326 -2.25 -2.98 14.14
CA LEU A 326 -1.81 -1.66 13.69
C LEU A 326 -0.45 -1.78 13.00
N GLY A 327 -0.33 -1.29 11.77
CA GLY A 327 0.95 -1.05 11.11
C GLY A 327 1.49 0.31 11.56
N VAL A 328 2.67 0.32 12.16
CA VAL A 328 3.29 1.50 12.77
C VAL A 328 4.65 1.74 12.15
N GLU A 329 4.87 2.94 11.63
CA GLU A 329 6.19 3.34 11.15
C GLU A 329 7.18 3.45 12.31
N GLU A 330 8.28 2.73 12.24
CA GLU A 330 9.30 2.77 13.29
C GLU A 330 10.68 2.55 12.66
N LYS A 331 11.52 3.60 12.70
CA LYS A 331 12.95 3.54 12.39
C LYS A 331 13.27 2.85 11.05
N GLY A 332 12.56 3.23 9.98
CA GLY A 332 12.75 2.64 8.66
C GLY A 332 11.98 1.33 8.42
N TYR A 333 11.01 1.00 9.28
CA TYR A 333 10.16 -0.19 9.15
C TYR A 333 8.69 0.15 9.34
N ILE A 334 7.81 -0.80 8.99
CA ILE A 334 6.39 -0.78 9.38
C ILE A 334 6.15 -2.01 10.26
N SER A 335 6.31 -1.85 11.57
CA SER A 335 6.09 -2.91 12.57
C SER A 335 4.59 -3.11 12.81
N VAL A 336 4.18 -4.34 13.14
CA VAL A 336 2.79 -4.65 13.50
C VAL A 336 2.65 -4.78 15.01
N TYR A 337 1.71 -4.03 15.58
CA TYR A 337 1.27 -4.14 16.97
C TYR A 337 -0.13 -4.70 17.03
N MET A 338 -0.49 -5.23 18.19
CA MET A 338 -1.82 -5.74 18.51
C MET A 338 -2.30 -5.12 19.83
N ALA A 339 -3.58 -4.76 19.90
CA ALA A 339 -4.23 -4.36 21.14
C ALA A 339 -5.66 -4.87 21.21
N GLU A 340 -6.23 -4.96 22.41
CA GLU A 340 -7.68 -5.12 22.57
C GLU A 340 -8.39 -3.87 22.07
N ALA A 341 -9.55 -4.04 21.44
CA ALA A 341 -10.37 -2.96 20.90
C ALA A 341 -11.16 -2.26 22.02
N ARG A 342 -10.48 -1.75 23.04
CA ARG A 342 -11.06 -1.02 24.18
C ARG A 342 -10.15 0.10 24.67
N PRO A 343 -10.68 1.08 25.42
CA PRO A 343 -9.88 2.15 26.01
C PRO A 343 -8.73 1.62 26.86
N LEU A 344 -7.58 2.29 26.78
CA LEU A 344 -6.38 2.05 27.59
C LEU A 344 -5.79 0.63 27.48
N ALA A 345 -6.14 -0.13 26.44
CA ALA A 345 -5.50 -1.41 26.16
C ALA A 345 -4.01 -1.20 25.81
N PRO A 346 -3.09 -2.01 26.37
CA PRO A 346 -1.68 -1.92 26.03
C PRO A 346 -1.43 -2.38 24.58
N LEU A 347 -0.50 -1.70 23.89
CA LEU A 347 0.02 -2.17 22.61
C LEU A 347 1.03 -3.31 22.87
N VAL A 348 0.84 -4.42 22.17
CA VAL A 348 1.75 -5.58 22.20
C VAL A 348 2.43 -5.68 20.83
N PRO A 349 3.78 -5.64 20.76
CA PRO A 349 4.50 -5.90 19.52
C PRO A 349 4.18 -7.30 19.00
N LEU A 350 3.79 -7.41 17.73
CA LEU A 350 3.45 -8.68 17.08
C LEU A 350 4.50 -9.08 16.06
N LEU A 351 4.83 -8.16 15.15
CA LEU A 351 5.85 -8.33 14.11
C LEU A 351 6.72 -7.09 14.08
N SER A 352 8.04 -7.25 14.03
CA SER A 352 8.96 -6.12 14.16
C SER A 352 10.08 -6.19 13.13
N ARG A 353 10.68 -5.03 12.85
CA ARG A 353 11.88 -4.90 11.99
C ARG A 353 11.71 -5.47 10.57
N SER A 354 10.55 -5.22 9.97
CA SER A 354 10.32 -5.41 8.54
C SER A 354 9.20 -4.47 8.08
N VAL A 355 9.01 -4.32 6.78
CA VAL A 355 7.92 -3.53 6.23
C VAL A 355 6.74 -4.46 5.96
N HIS A 356 5.71 -4.35 6.82
CA HIS A 356 4.48 -5.12 6.72
C HIS A 356 3.36 -4.27 6.12
N ARG A 357 2.62 -4.82 5.16
CA ARG A 357 1.48 -4.13 4.51
C ARG A 357 0.31 -5.10 4.30
N PHE A 358 -0.85 -4.54 3.95
CA PHE A 358 -2.08 -5.28 3.63
C PHE A 358 -2.51 -6.23 4.77
N LEU A 359 -2.63 -5.68 5.99
CA LEU A 359 -3.00 -6.47 7.17
C LEU A 359 -4.40 -7.10 6.98
N THR A 360 -4.43 -8.41 6.77
CA THR A 360 -5.63 -9.16 6.40
C THR A 360 -5.96 -10.20 7.49
N PRO A 361 -6.96 -9.95 8.34
CA PRO A 361 -7.29 -10.83 9.47
C PRO A 361 -7.85 -12.18 9.02
N THR A 362 -7.33 -13.26 9.59
CA THR A 362 -7.81 -14.63 9.42
C THR A 362 -8.39 -15.18 10.72
N GLU A 363 -8.89 -16.42 10.72
CA GLU A 363 -9.35 -17.07 11.95
C GLU A 363 -8.17 -17.42 12.87
N ASP A 364 -7.04 -17.81 12.27
CA ASP A 364 -5.84 -18.28 12.97
C ASP A 364 -4.82 -17.15 13.26
N GLY A 365 -5.02 -15.94 12.71
CA GLY A 365 -4.13 -14.80 12.88
C GLY A 365 -4.24 -13.75 11.78
N LEU A 366 -3.15 -13.53 11.05
CA LEU A 366 -3.04 -12.53 9.98
C LEU A 366 -2.45 -13.14 8.71
N VAL A 367 -2.84 -12.58 7.57
CA VAL A 367 -2.09 -12.61 6.31
C VAL A 367 -1.65 -11.18 6.02
N TYR A 368 -0.43 -11.01 5.51
CA TYR A 368 0.15 -9.72 5.20
C TYR A 368 1.25 -9.90 4.15
N THR A 369 1.69 -8.81 3.53
CA THR A 369 2.93 -8.81 2.75
C THR A 369 4.09 -8.35 3.61
N LYS A 370 5.28 -8.90 3.34
CA LYS A 370 6.54 -8.53 3.98
C LYS A 370 7.59 -8.24 2.92
N GLU A 371 8.38 -7.18 3.08
CA GLU A 371 9.43 -6.79 2.13
C GLU A 371 10.69 -6.21 2.81
N SER A 372 11.75 -6.08 2.01
CA SER A 372 13.02 -5.41 2.33
C SER A 372 13.68 -4.86 1.06
N PHE A 373 14.75 -4.08 1.17
CA PHE A 373 15.54 -3.63 0.02
C PHE A 373 16.05 -4.77 -0.87
N ILE A 374 16.21 -5.98 -0.31
CA ILE A 374 16.74 -7.18 -0.97
C ILE A 374 15.69 -8.29 -1.14
N SER A 375 14.43 -8.03 -0.80
CA SER A 375 13.34 -8.99 -0.91
C SER A 375 12.05 -8.27 -1.31
N PRO A 376 11.55 -8.45 -2.55
CA PRO A 376 10.23 -7.96 -2.95
C PRO A 376 9.12 -8.49 -2.05
N ARG A 377 7.93 -7.87 -2.14
CA ARG A 377 6.76 -8.28 -1.36
C ARG A 377 6.38 -9.72 -1.65
N GLU A 378 6.41 -10.53 -0.59
CA GLU A 378 5.87 -11.89 -0.57
C GLU A 378 4.75 -11.97 0.48
N LEU A 379 3.79 -12.88 0.30
CA LEU A 379 2.78 -13.15 1.32
C LEU A 379 3.36 -13.96 2.46
N PHE A 380 2.98 -13.58 3.66
CA PHE A 380 3.24 -14.30 4.90
C PHE A 380 1.94 -14.47 5.68
N THR A 381 1.94 -15.42 6.60
CA THR A 381 0.90 -15.54 7.62
C THR A 381 1.50 -15.74 8.99
N THR A 382 0.77 -15.28 9.99
CA THR A 382 1.06 -15.61 11.39
C THR A 382 0.02 -16.56 11.94
N SER A 383 0.50 -17.56 12.67
CA SER A 383 -0.27 -18.24 13.71
C SER A 383 0.27 -17.87 15.09
N PHE A 384 -0.36 -18.37 16.15
CA PHE A 384 0.10 -18.18 17.53
C PHE A 384 0.45 -19.52 18.15
N ASP A 385 1.60 -19.60 18.82
CA ASP A 385 1.96 -20.78 19.61
C ASP A 385 1.14 -20.88 20.90
N LYS A 386 1.31 -21.96 21.67
CA LYS A 386 0.60 -22.18 22.95
C LYS A 386 0.88 -21.08 24.00
N LYS A 387 1.93 -20.28 23.82
CA LYS A 387 2.31 -19.17 24.71
C LYS A 387 1.84 -17.82 24.16
N GLY A 388 1.09 -17.81 23.04
CA GLY A 388 0.60 -16.60 22.40
C GLY A 388 1.67 -15.84 21.60
N LYS A 389 2.83 -16.45 21.32
CA LYS A 389 3.86 -15.84 20.47
C LYS A 389 3.49 -16.04 19.00
N ALA A 390 3.64 -14.99 18.20
CA ALA A 390 3.47 -15.08 16.76
C ALA A 390 4.52 -16.00 16.12
N VAL A 391 4.05 -16.87 15.23
CA VAL A 391 4.88 -17.75 14.39
C VAL A 391 4.62 -17.38 12.95
N GLU A 392 5.62 -16.81 12.28
CA GLU A 392 5.53 -16.42 10.88
C GLU A 392 5.79 -17.60 9.94
N ARG A 393 5.09 -17.63 8.81
CA ARG A 393 5.35 -18.55 7.70
C ARG A 393 5.19 -17.83 6.36
N LYS A 394 6.20 -17.97 5.50
CA LYS A 394 6.16 -17.52 4.09
C LYS A 394 5.16 -18.38 3.30
N ILE A 395 4.29 -17.74 2.53
CA ILE A 395 3.27 -18.41 1.69
C ILE A 395 3.74 -18.46 0.23
N THR A 396 4.23 -17.34 -0.30
CA THR A 396 4.64 -17.23 -1.71
C THR A 396 6.15 -17.12 -1.83
N ALA A 397 6.68 -17.55 -2.98
CA ALA A 397 8.09 -17.46 -3.37
C ALA A 397 8.19 -16.92 -4.80
N LEU A 398 7.56 -15.77 -5.07
CA LEU A 398 7.36 -15.21 -6.41
C LEU A 398 8.69 -14.85 -7.09
N ASN A 399 9.70 -14.50 -6.30
CA ASN A 399 11.00 -14.00 -6.76
C ASN A 399 12.21 -14.85 -6.32
N ASP A 400 12.01 -15.97 -5.61
CA ASP A 400 13.13 -16.71 -4.99
C ASP A 400 14.17 -17.20 -6.01
N ASP A 401 13.74 -17.62 -7.20
CA ASP A 401 14.66 -18.13 -8.22
C ASP A 401 15.50 -17.02 -8.86
N VAL A 402 14.93 -15.84 -9.11
CA VAL A 402 15.71 -14.70 -9.59
C VAL A 402 16.67 -14.20 -8.51
N LEU A 403 16.22 -14.11 -7.26
CA LEU A 403 17.05 -13.65 -6.15
C LEU A 403 18.27 -14.56 -5.89
N LYS A 404 18.13 -15.88 -6.06
CA LYS A 404 19.27 -16.83 -5.94
C LYS A 404 20.35 -16.61 -6.99
N SER A 405 20.01 -16.04 -8.13
CA SER A 405 20.95 -15.76 -9.22
C SER A 405 21.70 -14.43 -9.06
N LEU A 406 21.33 -13.64 -8.06
CA LEU A 406 21.86 -12.29 -7.84
C LEU A 406 22.81 -12.25 -6.65
N ASP A 407 23.88 -11.46 -6.80
CA ASP A 407 24.74 -11.06 -5.69
C ASP A 407 24.04 -9.93 -4.92
N LEU A 408 23.11 -10.31 -4.06
CA LEU A 408 22.38 -9.37 -3.22
C LEU A 408 23.33 -8.65 -2.24
N PRO A 409 23.19 -7.32 -2.09
CA PRO A 409 24.07 -6.53 -1.25
C PRO A 409 23.83 -6.76 0.24
N ILE A 410 24.76 -6.27 1.04
CA ILE A 410 24.61 -6.18 2.49
C ILE A 410 23.87 -4.88 2.82
N VAL A 411 22.87 -4.97 3.68
CA VAL A 411 22.11 -3.83 4.21
C VAL A 411 22.49 -3.66 5.68
N ASP A 412 23.19 -2.57 5.98
CA ASP A 412 23.56 -2.16 7.33
C ASP A 412 22.66 -1.01 7.80
N GLU A 413 22.49 -0.90 9.11
CA GLU A 413 21.83 0.23 9.78
C GLU A 413 22.84 0.92 10.68
N VAL A 414 22.90 2.25 10.60
CA VAL A 414 23.78 3.05 11.45
C VAL A 414 23.00 4.17 12.12
N TRP A 415 23.47 4.51 13.33
CA TRP A 415 23.11 5.72 14.03
C TRP A 415 24.39 6.54 14.13
N TYR A 416 24.46 7.63 13.37
CA TYR A 416 25.65 8.47 13.34
C TYR A 416 25.42 9.71 14.20
N PRO A 417 26.44 10.15 14.95
CA PRO A 417 26.32 11.30 15.84
C PRO A 417 26.19 12.59 15.04
N VAL A 418 25.45 13.55 15.58
CA VAL A 418 25.40 14.93 15.09
C VAL A 418 25.79 15.88 16.20
N SER A 419 26.50 16.95 15.87
CA SER A 419 27.15 17.83 16.85
C SER A 419 26.74 19.29 16.71
N GLY A 420 27.14 20.10 17.68
CA GLY A 420 26.90 21.54 17.69
C GLY A 420 25.41 21.87 17.80
N GLU A 421 24.92 22.74 16.92
CA GLU A 421 23.53 23.20 16.93
C GLU A 421 22.50 22.10 16.64
N LEU A 422 22.92 20.97 16.08
CA LEU A 422 22.04 19.81 15.81
C LEU A 422 21.79 18.95 17.04
N GLU A 423 22.72 18.91 17.99
CA GLU A 423 22.62 18.04 19.18
C GLU A 423 21.40 18.40 20.04
N GLY A 424 21.03 19.69 20.08
CA GLY A 424 19.82 20.18 20.75
C GLY A 424 18.52 19.73 20.09
N ARG A 425 18.56 19.21 18.85
CA ARG A 425 17.42 18.62 18.15
C ARG A 425 17.37 17.11 18.31
N ARG A 426 18.51 16.44 18.10
CA ARG A 426 18.71 15.00 18.27
C ARG A 426 20.20 14.69 18.37
N LYS A 427 20.58 13.67 19.13
CA LYS A 427 22.00 13.29 19.31
C LYS A 427 22.56 12.45 18.16
N GLU A 428 21.71 11.64 17.54
CA GLU A 428 22.10 10.71 16.49
C GLU A 428 20.99 10.60 15.45
N VAL A 429 21.37 10.42 14.19
CA VAL A 429 20.45 10.26 13.05
C VAL A 429 20.61 8.87 12.45
N HIS A 430 19.50 8.29 12.02
CA HIS A 430 19.48 6.95 11.43
C HIS A 430 19.81 7.00 9.94
N ALA A 431 20.56 6.02 9.44
CA ALA A 431 20.69 5.76 8.01
C ALA A 431 20.73 4.26 7.73
N PHE A 432 20.22 3.88 6.56
CA PHE A 432 20.59 2.61 5.94
C PHE A 432 21.84 2.80 5.09
N ILE A 433 22.74 1.83 5.11
CA ILE A 433 23.88 1.74 4.21
C ILE A 433 23.77 0.43 3.45
N VAL A 434 23.71 0.49 2.12
CA VAL A 434 23.64 -0.70 1.26
C VAL A 434 24.92 -0.76 0.46
N ARG A 435 25.63 -1.89 0.58
CA ARG A 435 26.97 -2.05 -0.01
C ARG A 435 27.13 -3.39 -0.71
N PRO A 436 28.03 -3.48 -1.71
CA PRO A 436 28.30 -4.74 -2.39
C PRO A 436 28.67 -5.84 -1.38
N LYS A 437 28.27 -7.07 -1.64
CA LYS A 437 28.53 -8.21 -0.75
C LYS A 437 30.04 -8.45 -0.54
N ASP A 438 30.84 -8.21 -1.57
CA ASP A 438 32.28 -8.45 -1.60
C ASP A 438 33.08 -7.17 -1.30
N THR A 439 32.54 -6.27 -0.46
CA THR A 439 33.34 -5.13 0.03
C THR A 439 34.52 -5.61 0.86
N GLU A 440 35.72 -5.21 0.48
CA GLU A 440 36.98 -5.52 1.15
C GLU A 440 37.35 -4.42 2.15
N GLU A 441 37.80 -4.82 3.33
CA GLU A 441 38.32 -3.89 4.33
C GLU A 441 39.54 -3.13 3.79
N GLY A 442 39.61 -1.82 4.03
CA GLY A 442 40.70 -0.94 3.57
C GLY A 442 40.59 -0.47 2.12
N LYS A 443 39.66 -1.02 1.32
CA LYS A 443 39.38 -0.55 -0.05
C LYS A 443 38.36 0.58 -0.05
N LYS A 444 38.57 1.57 -0.92
CA LYS A 444 37.64 2.70 -1.11
C LYS A 444 36.61 2.39 -2.19
N TYR A 445 35.37 2.77 -1.94
CA TYR A 445 34.25 2.62 -2.85
C TYR A 445 33.59 3.99 -3.08
N PRO A 446 33.06 4.27 -4.28
CA PRO A 446 32.30 5.50 -4.51
C PRO A 446 30.98 5.44 -3.73
N LEU A 447 30.63 6.56 -3.10
CA LEU A 447 29.41 6.71 -2.30
C LEU A 447 28.35 7.48 -3.08
N VAL A 448 27.11 6.98 -3.04
CA VAL A 448 25.91 7.71 -3.46
C VAL A 448 25.04 7.95 -2.24
N VAL A 449 24.69 9.21 -1.97
CA VAL A 449 23.69 9.54 -0.94
C VAL A 449 22.33 9.70 -1.61
N MET A 450 21.39 8.82 -1.27
CA MET A 450 20.01 8.92 -1.71
C MET A 450 19.18 9.66 -0.65
N ILE A 451 18.54 10.75 -1.07
CA ILE A 451 17.71 11.60 -0.21
C ILE A 451 16.24 11.33 -0.54
N HIS A 452 15.44 10.92 0.45
CA HIS A 452 14.02 10.62 0.22
C HIS A 452 13.20 11.89 0.02
N GLY A 453 12.04 11.76 -0.62
CA GLY A 453 11.06 12.85 -0.78
C GLY A 453 10.24 13.10 0.50
N GLY A 454 9.46 14.17 0.51
CA GLY A 454 8.65 14.59 1.66
C GLY A 454 8.60 16.11 1.79
N PRO A 455 9.11 16.70 2.89
CA PRO A 455 10.16 16.15 3.74
C PRO A 455 9.70 15.19 4.86
N GLN A 456 8.40 15.08 5.11
CA GLN A 456 7.82 14.17 6.11
C GLN A 456 7.46 12.80 5.51
N GLY A 457 8.51 12.02 5.22
CA GLY A 457 8.46 10.60 4.87
C GLY A 457 9.73 9.91 5.39
N ALA A 458 10.05 8.70 4.96
CA ALA A 458 11.31 8.06 5.35
C ALA A 458 11.77 7.07 4.29
N TRP A 459 13.08 6.80 4.23
CA TRP A 459 13.57 5.53 3.73
C TRP A 459 13.05 4.42 4.65
N LEU A 460 12.19 3.58 4.09
CA LEU A 460 11.81 2.31 4.68
C LEU A 460 12.67 1.21 4.05
N ASN A 461 12.95 0.14 4.80
CA ASN A 461 13.56 -1.07 4.26
C ASN A 461 12.52 -1.80 3.40
N GLU A 462 12.27 -1.29 2.19
CA GLU A 462 11.25 -1.77 1.27
C GLU A 462 11.75 -1.87 -0.17
N MET A 463 11.06 -2.65 -0.99
CA MET A 463 11.39 -2.83 -2.39
C MET A 463 10.53 -1.91 -3.25
N HIS A 464 11.10 -0.82 -3.76
CA HIS A 464 10.42 0.06 -4.70
C HIS A 464 11.10 0.09 -6.07
N PRO A 465 10.40 -0.11 -7.20
CA PRO A 465 11.04 -0.19 -8.52
C PRO A 465 11.80 1.07 -8.94
N ARG A 466 11.42 2.24 -8.41
CA ARG A 466 12.06 3.53 -8.69
C ARG A 466 13.03 4.03 -7.59
N TRP A 467 12.78 3.68 -6.34
CA TRP A 467 13.46 4.28 -5.18
C TRP A 467 14.15 3.17 -4.42
N ASN A 468 15.16 2.58 -5.06
CA ASN A 468 15.81 1.39 -4.54
C ASN A 468 17.31 1.43 -4.82
N PRO A 469 18.14 0.99 -3.85
CA PRO A 469 19.59 1.08 -3.95
C PRO A 469 20.21 -0.03 -4.81
N LEU A 470 19.52 -1.14 -5.09
CA LEU A 470 20.14 -2.36 -5.62
C LEU A 470 20.84 -2.15 -6.96
N GLY A 471 20.19 -1.48 -7.91
CA GLY A 471 20.78 -1.23 -9.23
C GLY A 471 22.04 -0.36 -9.15
N ILE A 472 22.09 0.58 -8.20
CA ILE A 472 23.27 1.44 -7.97
C ILE A 472 24.39 0.62 -7.32
N VAL A 473 24.04 -0.19 -6.31
CA VAL A 473 25.02 -1.01 -5.58
C VAL A 473 25.62 -2.12 -6.45
N GLY A 474 24.83 -2.73 -7.35
CA GLY A 474 25.35 -3.72 -8.30
C GLY A 474 26.36 -3.15 -9.31
N HIS A 475 26.42 -1.82 -9.46
CA HIS A 475 27.46 -1.13 -10.23
C HIS A 475 28.70 -0.76 -9.40
N GLY A 476 28.83 -1.29 -8.17
CA GLY A 476 30.01 -1.14 -7.33
C GLY A 476 30.02 0.08 -6.41
N PHE A 477 28.88 0.80 -6.31
CA PHE A 477 28.72 1.90 -5.38
C PHE A 477 28.27 1.42 -4.00
N VAL A 478 28.65 2.16 -2.97
CA VAL A 478 27.97 2.12 -1.67
C VAL A 478 26.86 3.16 -1.70
N VAL A 479 25.69 2.82 -1.17
CA VAL A 479 24.54 3.73 -1.11
C VAL A 479 24.20 4.02 0.35
N ALA A 480 24.18 5.31 0.71
CA ALA A 480 23.69 5.78 1.99
C ALA A 480 22.29 6.40 1.85
N MET A 481 21.42 6.08 2.80
CA MET A 481 20.02 6.48 2.82
C MET A 481 19.67 7.02 4.22
N PRO A 482 20.06 8.26 4.56
CA PRO A 482 19.78 8.86 5.85
C PRO A 482 18.30 9.27 5.98
N ASN A 483 17.75 9.07 7.18
CA ASN A 483 16.43 9.53 7.61
C ASN A 483 16.60 10.73 8.55
N THR A 484 16.76 11.90 7.95
CA THR A 484 17.06 13.17 8.62
C THR A 484 15.86 13.79 9.35
N THR A 485 16.07 14.90 10.05
CA THR A 485 15.03 15.73 10.68
C THR A 485 13.89 15.96 9.70
N GLY A 486 12.66 15.65 10.15
CA GLY A 486 11.48 15.57 9.30
C GLY A 486 11.00 14.14 9.04
N SER A 487 11.89 13.15 9.09
CA SER A 487 11.52 11.79 8.72
C SER A 487 10.54 11.13 9.69
N THR A 488 9.61 10.36 9.14
CA THR A 488 8.60 9.62 9.92
C THR A 488 9.18 8.36 10.57
N GLY A 489 8.50 7.85 11.61
CA GLY A 489 8.92 6.68 12.37
C GLY A 489 9.97 6.93 13.46
N TYR A 490 10.24 8.19 13.78
CA TYR A 490 11.22 8.59 14.78
C TYR A 490 10.69 9.54 15.87
N GLY A 491 9.37 9.57 16.09
CA GLY A 491 8.68 10.50 16.99
C GLY A 491 8.15 11.74 16.27
N GLN A 492 6.96 12.22 16.64
CA GLN A 492 6.30 13.34 15.97
C GLN A 492 7.08 14.65 16.14
N ASP A 493 7.77 14.84 17.27
CA ASP A 493 8.63 16.01 17.47
C ASP A 493 9.75 16.10 16.42
N PHE A 494 10.36 14.95 16.05
CA PHE A 494 11.38 14.91 15.01
C PHE A 494 10.81 15.23 13.62
N VAL A 495 9.60 14.76 13.33
CA VAL A 495 8.85 15.11 12.11
C VAL A 495 8.56 16.62 12.06
N ASN A 496 8.12 17.21 13.17
CA ASN A 496 7.73 18.61 13.24
C ASN A 496 8.91 19.57 13.04
N LYS A 497 10.11 19.19 13.50
CA LYS A 497 11.32 20.03 13.49
C LYS A 497 11.81 20.47 12.11
N VAL A 498 11.37 19.81 11.02
CA VAL A 498 11.70 20.27 9.65
C VAL A 498 10.84 21.46 9.21
N SER A 499 9.73 21.73 9.89
CA SER A 499 8.80 22.78 9.52
C SER A 499 9.49 24.15 9.51
N LYS A 500 9.44 24.83 8.35
CA LYS A 500 10.13 26.10 8.09
C LYS A 500 11.67 26.01 8.09
N ASP A 501 12.24 24.80 8.01
CA ASP A 501 13.69 24.53 8.07
C ASP A 501 14.17 23.53 7.01
N TRP A 502 13.59 23.56 5.80
CA TRP A 502 13.77 22.52 4.76
C TRP A 502 15.20 22.38 4.19
N GLY A 503 16.07 23.37 4.43
CA GLY A 503 17.48 23.32 4.04
C GLY A 503 18.45 23.46 5.22
N GLY A 504 17.94 23.42 6.46
CA GLY A 504 18.75 23.58 7.66
C GLY A 504 19.18 22.25 8.24
N ALA A 505 18.47 21.79 9.28
CA ALA A 505 18.87 20.59 10.01
C ALA A 505 19.09 19.37 9.11
N CYS A 506 18.14 19.08 8.21
CA CYS A 506 18.23 17.93 7.32
C CYS A 506 19.48 17.94 6.43
N TYR A 507 19.85 19.10 5.87
CA TYR A 507 21.08 19.23 5.08
C TYR A 507 22.33 19.00 5.93
N LYS A 508 22.40 19.64 7.10
CA LYS A 508 23.55 19.51 8.00
C LYS A 508 23.72 18.08 8.52
N GLU A 509 22.63 17.36 8.74
CA GLU A 509 22.67 15.94 9.13
C GLU A 509 23.18 15.07 7.97
N ILE A 510 22.82 15.35 6.71
CA ILE A 510 23.44 14.68 5.56
C ILE A 510 24.95 14.94 5.51
N MET A 511 25.39 16.17 5.77
CA MET A 511 26.82 16.49 5.80
C MET A 511 27.53 15.79 6.97
N ALA A 512 26.91 15.71 8.14
CA ALA A 512 27.45 14.98 9.28
C ALA A 512 27.58 13.48 9.00
N PHE A 513 26.68 12.88 8.21
CA PHE A 513 26.84 11.51 7.73
C PHE A 513 28.06 11.35 6.83
N LEU A 514 28.36 12.34 5.97
CA LEU A 514 29.52 12.28 5.08
C LEU A 514 30.85 12.45 5.83
N ASP A 515 30.84 13.14 6.97
CA ASP A 515 32.00 13.32 7.84
C ASP A 515 32.27 12.07 8.72
N TYR A 516 31.22 11.30 9.03
CA TYR A 516 31.26 10.03 9.76
C TYR A 516 31.77 8.88 8.88
#